data_AF-A0A2E9QA41-F1
#
_entry.id   AF-A0A2E9QA41-F1
#
_cell.length_a   1.000
_cell.length_b   1.000
_cell.length_c   1.000
_cell.angle_alpha   90.00
_cell.angle_beta   90.00
_cell.angle_gamma   90.00
#
_symmetry.space_group_name_H-M   'P 1'
#
loop_
_entity.id
_entity.type
_entity.pdbx_description
1 polymer ?
#
loop_
_entity_poly.entity_id
_entity_poly.type
_entity_poly.pdbx_seq_one_letter_code
_entity_poly.pdbx_strand_id
1 'polypeptide(L)'
;MKWAEELIGKIQSLSVRKADDPTSGDKGGGSIEDLAMEAANKMENGEIEPDADSAKDFLVSNGVDESEAGDFARDIIDAYFSEDDPKSGEGDGSGDKGDVNKSKDPTQDEANSDQIPIQKSMERIEEALSVLGYGLTHILDELQATRKENAVLKSQVDEYLGKPVRKSTVEQVAPGAGQESGRSTSETKTLILKGVQAGELTTEDMTAFEVGRVLTDKAKHYINKAGA
;
A
#
# COMPACT_ATOMS: atom_id res chain seq x y z
N MET A 1 -5.74 8.86 19.58
CA MET A 1 -5.53 10.27 19.95
C MET A 1 -4.64 10.48 21.18
N LYS A 2 -4.53 9.52 22.14
CA LYS A 2 -3.65 9.69 23.32
C LYS A 2 -2.14 9.74 23.00
N TRP A 3 -1.68 9.01 21.99
CA TRP A 3 -0.27 9.02 21.55
C TRP A 3 0.16 10.39 20.98
N ALA A 4 -0.70 11.07 20.21
CA ALA A 4 -0.37 12.39 19.65
C ALA A 4 -0.12 13.44 20.75
N GLU A 5 -0.88 13.38 21.86
CA GLU A 5 -0.67 14.25 23.02
C GLU A 5 0.64 13.92 23.77
N GLU A 6 1.03 12.64 23.82
CA GLU A 6 2.31 12.20 24.41
C GLU A 6 3.53 12.60 23.56
N LEU A 7 3.38 12.62 22.23
CA LEU A 7 4.45 13.06 21.32
C LEU A 7 4.71 14.57 21.45
N ILE A 8 3.63 15.37 21.56
CA ILE A 8 3.70 16.81 21.83
C ILE A 8 4.39 17.08 23.18
N GLY A 9 4.08 16.29 24.21
CA GLY A 9 4.74 16.41 25.52
C GLY A 9 6.24 16.09 25.46
N LYS A 10 6.64 15.07 24.68
CA LYS A 10 8.05 14.69 24.49
C LYS A 10 8.83 15.77 23.72
N ILE A 11 8.26 16.30 22.65
CA ILE A 11 8.84 17.38 21.84
C ILE A 11 9.00 18.67 22.67
N GLN A 12 8.01 19.03 23.49
CA GLN A 12 8.14 20.17 24.40
C GLN A 12 9.26 19.98 25.44
N SER A 13 9.47 18.76 25.92
CA SER A 13 10.57 18.46 26.86
C SER A 13 11.96 18.53 26.20
N LEU A 14 12.03 18.33 24.88
CA LEU A 14 13.24 18.48 24.06
C LEU A 14 13.49 19.95 23.70
N SER A 15 12.45 20.71 23.34
CA SER A 15 12.52 22.15 23.03
C SER A 15 12.98 23.00 24.23
N VAL A 16 12.60 22.63 25.46
CA VAL A 16 13.08 23.30 26.70
C VAL A 16 14.59 23.09 26.94
N ARG A 17 15.22 22.07 26.35
CA ARG A 17 16.67 21.83 26.46
C ARG A 17 17.49 22.60 25.42
N LYS A 18 16.86 23.30 24.48
CA LYS A 18 17.54 24.03 23.41
C LYS A 18 16.99 25.46 23.28
N ALA A 19 16.86 26.17 24.41
CA ALA A 19 16.71 27.62 24.39
C ALA A 19 18.08 28.27 24.29
N ASP A 20 18.61 28.30 23.07
CA ASP A 20 19.42 29.41 22.57
C ASP A 20 18.98 29.62 21.11
N ASP A 21 18.01 30.52 20.94
CA ASP A 21 17.61 31.13 19.67
C ASP A 21 18.87 31.74 19.02
N PRO A 22 19.06 31.66 17.69
CA PRO A 22 18.40 32.66 16.87
C PRO A 22 17.92 32.20 15.49
N THR A 23 16.95 32.99 15.00
CA THR A 23 16.79 33.52 13.64
C THR A 23 15.78 32.86 12.70
N SER A 24 14.61 33.51 12.67
CA SER A 24 13.69 33.63 11.55
C SER A 24 14.37 33.63 10.17
N GLY A 25 14.10 32.57 9.41
CA GLY A 25 14.14 32.55 7.95
C GLY A 25 12.74 32.25 7.43
N ASP A 26 11.96 33.30 7.19
CA ASP A 26 10.63 33.30 6.58
C ASP A 26 10.66 32.64 5.18
N LYS A 27 10.44 31.31 5.13
CA LYS A 27 9.90 30.59 3.98
C LYS A 27 8.99 29.49 4.50
N GLY A 28 7.68 29.67 4.28
CA GLY A 28 6.61 28.82 4.78
C GLY A 28 6.87 27.32 4.63
N GLY A 29 7.12 26.70 5.76
CA GLY A 29 7.04 25.28 6.07
C GLY A 29 6.80 25.23 7.57
N GLY A 30 6.01 24.27 8.05
CA GLY A 30 5.66 24.17 9.47
C GLY A 30 6.90 24.13 10.37
N SER A 31 6.68 24.22 11.66
CA SER A 31 7.74 24.00 12.65
C SER A 31 8.46 22.67 12.36
N ILE A 32 9.73 22.52 12.72
CA ILE A 32 10.51 21.28 12.49
C ILE A 32 9.78 20.05 13.05
N GLU A 33 8.99 20.28 14.09
CA GLU A 33 8.04 19.38 14.73
C GLU A 33 6.90 18.93 13.79
N ASP A 34 6.31 19.86 13.02
CA ASP A 34 5.27 19.56 12.03
C ASP A 34 5.84 18.70 10.89
N LEU A 35 7.10 18.95 10.49
CA LEU A 35 7.78 18.15 9.48
C LEU A 35 8.08 16.73 9.95
N ALA A 36 8.47 16.55 11.22
CA ALA A 36 8.64 15.22 11.80
C ALA A 36 7.31 14.44 11.84
N MET A 37 6.21 15.10 12.17
CA MET A 37 4.89 14.50 12.17
C MET A 37 4.40 14.15 10.76
N GLU A 38 4.67 15.02 9.78
CA GLU A 38 4.35 14.74 8.38
C GLU A 38 5.19 13.57 7.84
N ALA A 39 6.48 13.50 8.17
CA ALA A 39 7.35 12.39 7.81
C ALA A 39 6.83 11.06 8.38
N ALA A 40 6.48 11.02 9.66
CA ALA A 40 5.95 9.82 10.30
C ALA A 40 4.61 9.36 9.68
N ASN A 41 3.70 10.30 9.38
CA ASN A 41 2.44 9.99 8.69
C ASN A 41 2.69 9.43 7.28
N LYS A 42 3.69 9.96 6.56
CA LYS A 42 4.07 9.46 5.23
C LYS A 42 4.70 8.07 5.29
N MET A 43 5.47 7.77 6.34
CA MET A 43 5.97 6.40 6.58
C MET A 43 4.83 5.43 6.87
N GLU A 44 3.86 5.81 7.69
CA GLU A 44 2.70 4.97 8.04
C GLU A 44 1.80 4.70 6.81
N ASN A 45 1.62 5.69 5.95
CA ASN A 45 0.88 5.55 4.69
C ASN A 45 1.66 4.82 3.59
N GLY A 46 2.95 4.52 3.81
CA GLY A 46 3.83 3.88 2.83
C GLY A 46 4.25 4.79 1.67
N GLU A 47 4.16 6.11 1.85
CA GLU A 47 4.59 7.11 0.84
C GLU A 47 6.11 7.32 0.84
N ILE A 48 6.77 7.14 1.99
CA ILE A 48 8.23 7.15 2.13
C ILE A 48 8.67 5.89 2.89
N GLU A 49 9.85 5.37 2.58
CA GLU A 49 10.41 4.23 3.31
C GLU A 49 10.80 4.67 4.74
N PRO A 50 10.57 3.83 5.77
CA PRO A 50 10.89 4.17 7.15
C PRO A 50 12.40 3.94 7.41
N ASP A 51 13.22 4.74 6.74
CA ASP A 51 14.68 4.75 6.87
C ASP A 51 15.20 6.20 6.91
N ALA A 52 16.42 6.36 7.44
CA ALA A 52 17.00 7.67 7.69
C ALA A 52 17.33 8.45 6.40
N ASP A 53 17.58 7.76 5.28
CA ASP A 53 17.88 8.41 4.01
C ASP A 53 16.60 8.98 3.40
N SER A 54 15.50 8.21 3.41
CA SER A 54 14.18 8.67 2.97
C SER A 54 13.62 9.81 3.82
N ALA A 55 13.79 9.74 5.15
CA ALA A 55 13.40 10.82 6.05
C ALA A 55 14.25 12.08 5.85
N LYS A 56 15.56 11.94 5.61
CA LYS A 56 16.46 13.06 5.28
C LYS A 56 16.06 13.74 3.98
N ASP A 57 15.82 12.97 2.91
CA ASP A 57 15.42 13.51 1.61
C ASP A 57 14.08 14.26 1.70
N PHE A 58 13.16 13.77 2.52
CA PHE A 58 11.92 14.46 2.82
C PHE A 58 12.14 15.80 3.54
N LEU A 59 12.99 15.84 4.57
CA LEU A 59 13.30 17.06 5.33
C LEU A 59 14.01 18.11 4.46
N VAL A 60 14.98 17.70 3.65
CA VAL A 60 15.69 18.58 2.71
C VAL A 60 14.71 19.14 1.66
N SER A 61 13.81 18.31 1.15
CA SER A 61 12.77 18.73 0.19
C SER A 61 11.79 19.74 0.78
N ASN A 62 11.63 19.76 2.10
CA ASN A 62 10.79 20.70 2.84
C ASN A 62 11.56 21.89 3.44
N GLY A 63 12.83 22.06 3.06
CA GLY A 63 13.60 23.27 3.36
C GLY A 63 14.49 23.19 4.61
N VAL A 64 14.69 22.00 5.18
CA VAL A 64 15.72 21.79 6.22
C VAL A 64 17.11 21.74 5.57
N ASP A 65 18.10 22.39 6.19
CA ASP A 65 19.47 22.36 5.67
C ASP A 65 20.03 20.94 5.70
N GLU A 66 20.79 20.55 4.67
CA GLU A 66 21.31 19.19 4.53
C GLU A 66 22.21 18.79 5.71
N SER A 67 22.88 19.76 6.34
CA SER A 67 23.72 19.52 7.52
C SER A 67 22.92 19.17 8.78
N GLU A 68 21.68 19.65 8.89
CA GLU A 68 20.80 19.43 10.05
C GLU A 68 19.79 18.29 9.80
N ALA A 69 19.42 18.06 8.53
CA ALA A 69 18.46 17.04 8.14
C ALA A 69 18.95 15.61 8.44
N GLY A 70 20.25 15.36 8.40
CA GLY A 70 20.80 14.02 8.64
C GLY A 70 20.65 13.55 10.09
N ASP A 71 20.91 14.44 11.05
CA ASP A 71 20.74 14.11 12.47
C ASP A 71 19.26 14.07 12.83
N PHE A 72 18.45 14.98 12.28
CA PHE A 72 17.02 15.00 12.53
C PHE A 72 16.26 13.81 11.92
N ALA A 73 16.68 13.33 10.75
CA ALA A 73 16.11 12.12 10.15
C ALA A 73 16.34 10.89 11.04
N ARG A 74 17.52 10.78 11.67
CA ARG A 74 17.80 9.70 12.62
C ARG A 74 16.92 9.80 13.85
N ASP A 75 16.75 10.98 14.41
CA ASP A 75 15.86 11.20 15.55
C ASP A 75 14.40 10.81 15.23
N ILE A 76 13.91 11.11 14.02
CA ILE A 76 12.56 10.71 13.57
C ILE A 76 12.44 9.19 13.47
N ILE A 77 13.42 8.53 12.85
CA ILE A 77 13.40 7.08 12.66
C ILE A 77 13.55 6.35 14.00
N ASP A 78 14.45 6.82 14.86
CA ASP A 78 14.60 6.30 16.21
C ASP A 78 13.30 6.49 17.00
N ALA A 79 12.63 7.64 16.89
CA ALA A 79 11.32 7.87 17.50
C ALA A 79 10.20 7.01 16.89
N TYR A 80 10.26 6.72 15.59
CA TYR A 80 9.27 5.90 14.87
C TYR A 80 9.35 4.42 15.27
N PHE A 81 10.56 3.90 15.51
CA PHE A 81 10.77 2.49 15.89
C PHE A 81 10.97 2.24 17.39
N SER A 82 11.05 3.29 18.22
CA SER A 82 11.17 3.14 19.67
C SER A 82 9.85 2.69 20.30
N GLU A 83 9.71 1.40 20.56
CA GLU A 83 8.70 0.86 21.49
C GLU A 83 9.09 1.21 22.94
N ASP A 84 8.47 2.28 23.48
CA ASP A 84 8.40 2.62 24.91
C ASP A 84 9.63 2.29 25.78
N ASP A 85 10.65 3.16 25.77
CA ASP A 85 11.50 3.37 26.96
C ASP A 85 11.92 4.85 27.11
N PRO A 86 11.39 5.61 28.07
CA PRO A 86 11.80 6.98 28.33
C PRO A 86 13.04 6.98 29.23
N LYS A 87 14.22 6.63 28.71
CA LYS A 87 15.54 6.94 29.31
C LYS A 87 16.73 6.39 28.50
N SER A 88 17.40 7.28 27.78
CA SER A 88 18.85 7.24 27.57
C SER A 88 19.33 8.56 26.96
N GLY A 89 19.08 9.66 27.68
CA GLY A 89 19.89 10.85 27.49
C GLY A 89 21.23 10.63 28.18
N GLU A 90 22.17 9.94 27.54
CA GLU A 90 23.58 9.96 27.93
C GLU A 90 24.49 9.42 26.82
N GLY A 91 25.37 10.30 26.34
CA GLY A 91 26.50 10.01 25.45
C GLY A 91 26.53 11.01 24.29
N ASP A 92 27.59 11.75 24.02
CA ASP A 92 28.91 11.92 24.64
C ASP A 92 29.51 13.15 23.94
N GLY A 93 30.24 13.99 24.67
CA GLY A 93 30.94 15.12 24.04
C GLY A 93 31.27 16.28 24.95
N SER A 94 32.21 16.09 25.89
CA SER A 94 33.35 17.00 26.12
C SER A 94 33.95 16.76 27.50
N GLY A 95 35.24 16.42 27.54
CA GLY A 95 35.97 16.17 28.78
C GLY A 95 36.35 17.41 29.56
N ASP A 96 36.42 17.30 30.89
CA ASP A 96 37.53 17.79 31.72
C ASP A 96 37.47 17.21 33.16
N LYS A 97 38.63 16.71 33.61
CA LYS A 97 39.15 16.46 34.97
C LYS A 97 38.22 16.39 36.20
N GLY A 98 38.17 15.18 36.78
CA GLY A 98 38.76 14.86 38.10
C GLY A 98 37.99 15.20 39.38
N ASP A 99 37.59 14.18 40.15
CA ASP A 99 38.04 14.01 41.55
C ASP A 99 37.77 12.57 42.05
N VAL A 100 38.66 12.09 42.91
CA VAL A 100 38.72 10.74 43.50
C VAL A 100 38.29 10.82 44.96
N ASN A 101 37.31 10.01 45.40
CA ASN A 101 37.47 9.23 46.64
C ASN A 101 36.36 8.21 46.96
N LYS A 102 36.75 6.93 46.82
CA LYS A 102 36.72 5.83 47.80
C LYS A 102 35.48 5.54 48.69
N SER A 103 35.10 4.25 48.55
CA SER A 103 34.97 3.21 49.60
C SER A 103 33.57 2.88 50.11
N LYS A 104 33.05 1.69 49.73
CA LYS A 104 33.04 0.46 50.57
C LYS A 104 32.34 -0.73 49.89
N ASP A 105 33.03 -1.87 49.98
CA ASP A 105 32.67 -3.30 49.91
C ASP A 105 31.56 -3.88 48.99
N PRO A 106 31.79 -5.09 48.42
CA PRO A 106 30.90 -5.74 47.48
C PRO A 106 29.95 -6.71 48.19
N THR A 107 28.69 -6.31 48.38
CA THR A 107 27.60 -7.25 48.68
C THR A 107 26.86 -7.58 47.40
N GLN A 108 27.37 -8.61 46.74
CA GLN A 108 26.62 -9.73 46.16
C GLN A 108 25.09 -9.68 46.40
N ASP A 109 24.33 -8.94 45.58
CA ASP A 109 22.86 -9.10 45.46
C ASP A 109 22.21 -8.41 44.24
N GLU A 110 22.96 -8.13 43.16
CA GLU A 110 22.40 -7.49 41.94
C GLU A 110 22.43 -8.37 40.68
N ALA A 111 22.63 -9.68 40.79
CA ALA A 111 22.65 -10.58 39.62
C ALA A 111 21.25 -10.98 39.10
N ASN A 112 20.15 -10.54 39.72
CA ASN A 112 18.79 -10.97 39.38
C ASN A 112 17.90 -9.88 38.76
N SER A 113 18.39 -8.65 38.59
CA SER A 113 17.61 -7.56 37.97
C SER A 113 17.65 -7.63 36.44
N ASP A 114 18.82 -7.94 35.87
CA ASP A 114 19.04 -7.88 34.40
C ASP A 114 18.61 -9.15 33.66
N GLN A 115 18.38 -10.27 34.36
CA GLN A 115 17.86 -11.50 33.74
C GLN A 115 16.35 -11.42 33.45
N ILE A 116 15.58 -10.65 34.22
CA ILE A 116 14.13 -10.49 34.04
C ILE A 116 13.78 -9.76 32.73
N PRO A 117 14.42 -8.63 32.35
CA PRO A 117 14.15 -7.99 31.07
C PRO A 117 14.61 -8.84 29.89
N ILE A 118 15.73 -9.56 30.01
CA ILE A 118 16.21 -10.47 28.96
C ILE A 118 15.22 -11.61 28.76
N GLN A 119 14.72 -12.25 29.82
CA GLN A 119 13.71 -13.30 29.73
C GLN A 119 12.41 -12.81 29.11
N LYS A 120 11.93 -11.63 29.50
CA LYS A 120 10.73 -11.03 28.89
C LYS A 120 10.93 -10.67 27.41
N SER A 121 12.10 -10.16 27.05
CA SER A 121 12.43 -9.89 25.65
C SER A 121 12.49 -11.19 24.84
N MET A 122 12.99 -12.27 25.44
CA MET A 122 13.06 -13.59 24.82
C MET A 122 11.66 -14.19 24.63
N GLU A 123 10.77 -14.06 25.61
CA GLU A 123 9.36 -14.46 25.48
C GLU A 123 8.64 -13.69 24.36
N ARG A 124 8.87 -12.37 24.24
CA ARG A 124 8.33 -11.56 23.13
C ARG A 124 8.87 -12.00 21.77
N ILE A 125 10.16 -12.31 21.69
CA ILE A 125 10.78 -12.84 20.46
C ILE A 125 10.19 -14.21 20.11
N GLU A 126 9.99 -15.08 21.09
CA GLU A 126 9.36 -16.39 20.89
C GLU A 126 7.90 -16.26 20.41
N GLU A 127 7.14 -15.32 20.99
CA GLU A 127 5.78 -15.01 20.55
C GLU A 127 5.77 -14.44 19.12
N ALA A 128 6.66 -13.49 18.81
CA ALA A 128 6.81 -12.94 17.47
C ALA A 128 7.20 -14.01 16.44
N LEU A 129 8.12 -14.92 16.79
CA LEU A 129 8.50 -16.04 15.93
C LEU A 129 7.37 -17.05 15.75
N SER A 130 6.56 -17.27 16.78
CA SER A 130 5.35 -18.11 16.70
C SER A 130 4.35 -17.52 15.72
N VAL A 131 4.02 -16.22 15.86
CA VAL A 131 3.13 -15.49 14.95
C VAL A 131 3.68 -15.51 13.52
N LEU A 132 4.99 -15.27 13.34
CA LEU A 132 5.64 -15.35 12.04
C LEU A 132 5.54 -16.77 11.44
N GLY A 133 5.72 -17.81 12.25
CA GLY A 133 5.59 -19.21 11.85
C GLY A 133 4.17 -19.56 11.39
N TYR A 134 3.15 -19.10 12.12
CA TYR A 134 1.75 -19.22 11.70
C TYR A 134 1.49 -18.46 10.40
N GLY A 135 1.99 -17.23 10.27
CA GLY A 135 1.88 -16.44 9.05
C GLY A 135 2.52 -17.13 7.84
N LEU A 136 3.72 -17.69 8.01
CA LEU A 136 4.41 -18.43 6.94
C LEU A 136 3.63 -19.68 6.52
N THR A 137 3.07 -20.40 7.50
CA THR A 137 2.26 -21.59 7.23
C THR A 137 1.00 -21.21 6.46
N HIS A 138 0.34 -20.12 6.84
CA HIS A 138 -0.83 -19.62 6.15
C HIS A 138 -0.53 -19.22 4.70
N ILE A 139 0.58 -18.49 4.46
CA ILE A 139 1.03 -18.12 3.11
C ILE A 139 1.34 -19.38 2.29
N LEU A 140 1.98 -20.39 2.89
CA LEU A 140 2.25 -21.66 2.22
C LEU A 140 0.96 -22.38 1.83
N ASP A 141 -0.05 -22.40 2.69
CA ASP A 141 -1.35 -23.00 2.41
C ASP A 141 -2.09 -22.26 1.28
N GLU A 142 -2.11 -20.93 1.31
CA GLU A 142 -2.69 -20.11 0.23
C GLU A 142 -1.97 -20.32 -1.10
N LEU A 143 -0.64 -20.40 -1.07
CA LEU A 143 0.17 -20.65 -2.27
C LEU A 143 -0.11 -22.05 -2.84
N GLN A 144 -0.29 -23.06 -1.99
CA GLN A 144 -0.71 -24.40 -2.42
C GLN A 144 -2.13 -24.41 -2.99
N ALA A 145 -3.07 -23.69 -2.36
CA ALA A 145 -4.44 -23.55 -2.86
C ALA A 145 -4.46 -22.89 -4.25
N THR A 146 -3.76 -21.77 -4.39
CA THR A 146 -3.59 -21.05 -5.66
C THR A 146 -2.96 -21.93 -6.73
N ARG A 147 -1.95 -22.74 -6.38
CA ARG A 147 -1.31 -23.66 -7.32
C ARG A 147 -2.27 -24.75 -7.81
N LYS A 148 -3.14 -25.26 -6.94
CA LYS A 148 -4.19 -26.23 -7.31
C LYS A 148 -5.21 -25.60 -8.25
N GLU A 149 -5.68 -24.39 -7.95
CA GLU A 149 -6.60 -23.65 -8.81
C GLU A 149 -5.99 -23.40 -10.19
N ASN A 150 -4.73 -22.96 -10.24
CA ASN A 150 -4.00 -22.78 -11.50
C ASN A 150 -3.91 -24.08 -12.33
N ALA A 151 -3.73 -25.23 -11.66
CA ALA A 151 -3.72 -26.52 -12.35
C ALA A 151 -5.10 -26.87 -12.93
N VAL A 152 -6.18 -26.58 -12.21
CA VAL A 152 -7.55 -26.77 -12.69
C VAL A 152 -7.84 -25.86 -13.88
N LEU A 153 -7.51 -24.57 -13.78
CA LEU A 153 -7.69 -23.61 -14.87
C LEU A 153 -6.90 -24.01 -16.12
N LYS A 154 -5.65 -24.46 -15.95
CA LYS A 154 -4.85 -25.01 -17.07
C LYS A 154 -5.54 -26.21 -17.70
N SER A 155 -6.06 -27.14 -16.91
CA SER A 155 -6.82 -28.29 -17.44
C SER A 155 -8.08 -27.88 -18.19
N GLN A 156 -8.79 -26.84 -17.72
CA GLN A 156 -9.97 -26.31 -18.41
C GLN A 156 -9.59 -25.66 -19.73
N VAL A 157 -8.51 -24.87 -19.76
CA VAL A 157 -7.98 -24.27 -20.99
C VAL A 157 -7.57 -25.35 -21.99
N ASP A 158 -6.87 -26.39 -21.54
CA ASP A 158 -6.52 -27.54 -22.39
C ASP A 158 -7.77 -28.26 -22.92
N GLU A 159 -8.83 -28.38 -22.11
CA GLU A 159 -10.11 -28.93 -22.57
C GLU A 159 -10.77 -28.06 -23.65
N TYR A 160 -10.72 -26.73 -23.52
CA TYR A 160 -11.24 -25.81 -24.53
C TYR A 160 -10.40 -25.82 -25.81
N LEU A 161 -9.08 -25.94 -25.71
CA LEU A 161 -8.16 -26.08 -26.86
C LEU A 161 -8.32 -27.43 -27.57
N GLY A 162 -8.58 -28.50 -26.81
CA GLY A 162 -8.77 -29.86 -27.32
C GLY A 162 -10.14 -30.10 -27.97
N LYS A 163 -11.13 -29.24 -27.71
CA LYS A 163 -12.43 -29.29 -28.40
C LYS A 163 -12.25 -28.72 -29.81
N PRO A 164 -12.40 -29.53 -30.88
CA PRO A 164 -12.42 -28.97 -32.22
C PRO A 164 -13.57 -27.96 -32.28
N VAL A 165 -13.23 -26.71 -32.58
CA VAL A 165 -14.22 -25.66 -32.87
C VAL A 165 -15.14 -26.26 -33.92
N ARG A 166 -16.36 -26.66 -33.51
CA ARG A 166 -17.41 -26.99 -34.46
C ARG A 166 -17.64 -25.68 -35.20
N LYS A 167 -16.99 -25.55 -36.35
CA LYS A 167 -17.41 -24.61 -37.38
C LYS A 167 -18.84 -25.04 -37.67
N SER A 168 -19.79 -24.41 -36.97
CA SER A 168 -21.11 -24.19 -37.53
C SER A 168 -20.82 -23.74 -38.95
N THR A 169 -21.14 -24.59 -39.93
CA THR A 169 -21.13 -24.20 -41.33
C THR A 169 -22.07 -23.02 -41.39
N VAL A 170 -21.50 -21.82 -41.32
CA VAL A 170 -22.19 -20.59 -41.62
C VAL A 170 -22.61 -20.79 -43.06
N GLU A 171 -23.89 -21.11 -43.28
CA GLU A 171 -24.47 -20.96 -44.60
C GLU A 171 -24.22 -19.51 -44.98
N GLN A 172 -23.33 -19.33 -45.95
CA GLN A 172 -23.02 -18.04 -46.50
C GLN A 172 -24.27 -17.61 -47.26
N VAL A 173 -25.20 -16.98 -46.55
CA VAL A 173 -26.36 -16.34 -47.15
C VAL A 173 -25.80 -15.33 -48.14
N ALA A 174 -26.20 -15.50 -49.40
CA ALA A 174 -25.72 -14.73 -50.53
C ALA A 174 -25.63 -13.23 -50.19
N PRO A 175 -24.59 -12.51 -50.68
CA PRO A 175 -24.45 -11.08 -50.45
C PRO A 175 -25.63 -10.37 -51.12
N GLY A 176 -26.68 -10.10 -50.34
CA GLY A 176 -27.90 -9.49 -50.85
C GLY A 176 -29.20 -9.85 -50.13
N ALA A 177 -29.25 -10.90 -49.30
CA ALA A 177 -30.54 -11.36 -48.73
C ALA A 177 -30.86 -10.86 -47.31
N GLY A 178 -30.21 -9.79 -46.81
CA GLY A 178 -30.41 -9.32 -45.44
C GLY A 178 -30.42 -7.81 -45.23
N GLN A 179 -30.42 -6.99 -46.29
CA GLN A 179 -30.45 -5.54 -46.15
C GLN A 179 -31.89 -5.04 -45.93
N GLU A 180 -32.52 -5.48 -44.83
CA GLU A 180 -33.82 -4.98 -44.36
C GLU A 180 -33.61 -3.89 -43.30
N SER A 181 -32.96 -2.81 -43.74
CA SER A 181 -33.19 -1.48 -43.20
C SER A 181 -32.53 -0.54 -44.18
N GLY A 182 -33.29 0.39 -44.74
CA GLY A 182 -32.75 1.50 -45.55
C GLY A 182 -31.85 2.46 -44.76
N ARG A 183 -31.32 2.02 -43.62
CA ARG A 183 -30.40 2.74 -42.72
C ARG A 183 -28.97 2.31 -43.01
N SER A 184 -28.04 3.23 -42.78
CA SER A 184 -26.62 2.91 -42.94
C SER A 184 -26.19 1.85 -41.92
N THR A 185 -25.20 1.03 -42.27
CA THR A 185 -24.62 0.04 -41.36
C THR A 185 -24.10 0.67 -40.06
N SER A 186 -23.66 1.92 -40.13
CA SER A 186 -23.22 2.71 -38.98
C SER A 186 -24.39 3.09 -38.07
N GLU A 187 -25.50 3.58 -38.62
CA GLU A 187 -26.71 3.91 -37.84
C GLU A 187 -27.28 2.70 -37.12
N THR A 188 -27.34 1.57 -37.84
CA THR A 188 -27.80 0.30 -37.28
C THR A 188 -26.89 -0.17 -36.15
N LYS A 189 -25.56 -0.04 -36.29
CA LYS A 189 -24.60 -0.34 -35.22
C LYS A 189 -24.85 0.53 -33.98
N THR A 190 -25.05 1.82 -34.17
CA THR A 190 -25.31 2.76 -33.06
C THR A 190 -26.62 2.43 -32.34
N LEU A 191 -27.66 2.03 -33.06
CA LEU A 191 -28.94 1.64 -32.47
C LEU A 191 -28.83 0.34 -31.67
N ILE A 192 -28.14 -0.68 -32.20
CA ILE A 192 -27.91 -1.92 -31.45
C ILE A 192 -27.09 -1.63 -30.19
N LEU A 193 -26.07 -0.78 -30.29
CA LEU A 193 -25.25 -0.41 -29.12
C LEU A 193 -26.09 0.28 -28.04
N LYS A 194 -26.99 1.18 -28.44
CA LYS A 194 -27.94 1.82 -27.51
C LYS A 194 -28.90 0.80 -26.88
N GLY A 195 -29.38 -0.19 -27.65
CA GLY A 195 -30.23 -1.25 -27.12
C GLY A 195 -29.52 -2.16 -26.12
N VAL A 196 -28.23 -2.46 -26.36
CA VAL A 196 -27.39 -3.20 -25.40
C VAL A 196 -27.16 -2.38 -24.14
N GLN A 197 -26.88 -1.08 -24.26
CA GLN A 197 -26.73 -0.19 -23.10
C GLN A 197 -28.02 -0.03 -22.29
N ALA A 198 -29.18 -0.06 -22.94
CA ALA A 198 -30.49 -0.03 -22.29
C ALA A 198 -30.92 -1.38 -21.69
N GLY A 199 -30.16 -2.46 -21.93
CA GLY A 199 -30.52 -3.81 -21.50
C GLY A 199 -31.67 -4.45 -22.29
N GLU A 200 -32.12 -3.82 -23.40
CA GLU A 200 -33.17 -4.35 -24.28
C GLU A 200 -32.62 -5.35 -25.32
N LEU A 201 -31.30 -5.32 -25.57
CA LEU A 201 -30.58 -6.25 -26.44
C LEU A 201 -29.39 -6.88 -25.72
N THR A 202 -28.96 -8.06 -26.16
CA THR A 202 -27.81 -8.75 -25.58
C THR A 202 -26.52 -8.47 -26.37
N THR A 203 -25.37 -8.76 -25.76
CA THR A 203 -24.08 -8.71 -26.47
C THR A 203 -24.02 -9.70 -27.64
N GLU A 204 -24.81 -10.78 -27.60
CA GLU A 204 -24.97 -11.73 -28.71
C GLU A 204 -25.65 -11.09 -29.92
N ASP A 205 -26.62 -10.20 -29.71
CA ASP A 205 -27.28 -9.47 -30.80
C ASP A 205 -26.29 -8.50 -31.50
N MET A 206 -25.36 -7.92 -30.73
CA MET A 206 -24.27 -7.09 -31.27
C MET A 206 -23.26 -7.92 -32.06
N THR A 207 -22.80 -9.05 -31.52
CA THR A 207 -21.81 -9.90 -32.21
C THR A 207 -22.39 -10.52 -33.47
N ALA A 208 -23.68 -10.90 -33.48
CA ALA A 208 -24.38 -11.36 -34.68
C ALA A 208 -24.36 -10.30 -35.80
N PHE A 209 -24.55 -9.03 -35.43
CA PHE A 209 -24.49 -7.93 -36.40
C PHE A 209 -23.07 -7.60 -36.86
N GLU A 210 -22.09 -7.61 -35.96
CA GLU A 210 -20.69 -7.29 -36.32
C GLU A 210 -20.05 -8.37 -37.18
N VAL A 211 -20.29 -9.64 -36.87
CA VAL A 211 -19.69 -10.79 -37.56
C VAL A 211 -20.49 -11.17 -38.81
N GLY A 212 -21.82 -11.26 -38.67
CA GLY A 212 -22.69 -11.77 -39.73
C GLY A 212 -23.33 -10.70 -40.59
N ARG A 213 -23.33 -9.43 -40.17
CA ARG A 213 -24.19 -8.37 -40.75
C ARG A 213 -25.67 -8.74 -40.77
N VAL A 214 -26.08 -9.66 -39.88
CA VAL A 214 -27.47 -10.11 -39.72
C VAL A 214 -28.03 -9.51 -38.44
N LEU A 215 -29.24 -8.98 -38.53
CA LEU A 215 -30.01 -8.55 -37.37
C LEU A 215 -30.81 -9.73 -36.83
N THR A 216 -30.67 -10.02 -35.54
CA THR A 216 -31.55 -10.94 -34.84
C THR A 216 -32.98 -10.39 -34.79
N ASP A 217 -33.98 -11.25 -34.62
CA ASP A 217 -35.39 -10.81 -34.57
C ASP A 217 -35.63 -9.79 -33.44
N LYS A 218 -34.91 -9.93 -32.32
CA LYS A 218 -34.92 -8.97 -31.21
C LYS A 218 -34.33 -7.63 -31.62
N ALA A 219 -33.17 -7.63 -32.28
CA ALA A 219 -32.54 -6.41 -32.79
C ALA A 219 -33.43 -5.71 -33.83
N LYS A 220 -34.06 -6.47 -34.75
CA LYS A 220 -35.04 -5.92 -35.72
C LYS A 220 -36.21 -5.24 -35.01
N HIS A 221 -36.80 -5.90 -34.02
CA HIS A 221 -37.92 -5.34 -33.25
C HIS A 221 -37.51 -4.05 -32.51
N TYR A 222 -36.34 -4.05 -31.88
CA TYR A 222 -35.81 -2.87 -31.20
C TYR A 222 -35.57 -1.70 -32.16
N ILE A 223 -34.92 -1.95 -33.29
CA ILE A 223 -34.60 -0.93 -34.31
C ILE A 223 -35.87 -0.34 -34.93
N ASN A 224 -36.89 -1.16 -35.14
CA ASN A 224 -38.20 -0.72 -35.66
C ASN A 224 -38.95 0.12 -34.62
N LYS A 225 -38.88 -0.24 -33.33
CA LYS A 225 -39.48 0.52 -32.22
C LYS A 225 -38.76 1.84 -31.93
N ALA A 226 -37.42 1.83 -31.95
CA ALA A 226 -36.59 3.02 -31.74
C ALA A 226 -36.54 3.95 -32.96
N GLY A 227 -37.09 3.49 -34.09
CA GLY A 227 -37.09 4.17 -35.37
C GLY A 227 -38.41 4.78 -35.80
N ALA A 228 -39.48 4.55 -35.03
CA ALA A 228 -40.78 5.18 -35.14
C ALA A 228 -40.89 6.33 -34.12
#